data_AF-A0A2U1B696-F1
#
_entry.id   AF-A0A2U1B696-F1
#
_cell.length_a   1.000
_cell.length_b   1.000
_cell.length_c   1.000
_cell.angle_alpha   90.00
_cell.angle_beta   90.00
_cell.angle_gamma   90.00
#
_symmetry.space_group_name_H-M   'P 1'
#
loop_
_entity.id
_entity.type
_entity.pdbx_description
1 polymer ?
#
loop_
_entity_poly.entity_id
_entity_poly.type
_entity_poly.pdbx_seq_one_letter_code
_entity_poly.pdbx_strand_id
1 'polypeptide(L)'
;MKYKIVENSPFARIARLVLKSSNVAMVLGKTIHLSGVKRDGFLKDRGWVAHELCHIRQFQEHGYLRFLWLYLRESMRVGYWNNKYEVEARIAGLKGERDMLIAEKADSSINPTELPIPADVKKEV
;
A
#
# COMPACT_ATOMS: atom_id res chain seq x y z
N MET A 1 -2.36 4.57 12.38
CA MET A 1 -3.68 4.18 11.82
C MET A 1 -3.93 2.70 12.10
N LYS A 2 -5.09 2.32 12.65
CA LYS A 2 -5.45 0.92 12.92
C LYS A 2 -6.34 0.39 11.77
N TYR A 3 -5.79 -0.47 10.92
CA TYR A 3 -6.53 -1.12 9.82
C TYR A 3 -6.66 -2.63 10.06
N LYS A 4 -7.72 -3.24 9.53
CA LYS A 4 -7.96 -4.68 9.62
C LYS A 4 -7.85 -5.30 8.24
N ILE A 5 -7.14 -6.43 8.12
CA ILE A 5 -7.07 -7.20 6.87
C ILE A 5 -7.96 -8.43 7.04
N VAL A 6 -8.88 -8.65 6.10
CA VAL A 6 -9.79 -9.80 6.05
C VAL A 6 -9.58 -10.51 4.73
N GLU A 7 -9.16 -11.77 4.79
CA GLU A 7 -9.00 -12.63 3.62
C GLU A 7 -10.32 -13.31 3.23
N ASN A 8 -10.48 -13.63 1.95
CA ASN A 8 -11.62 -14.36 1.39
C ASN A 8 -13.00 -13.76 1.72
N SER A 9 -13.07 -12.43 1.77
CA SER A 9 -14.34 -11.76 2.05
C SER A 9 -15.32 -11.88 0.86
N PRO A 10 -16.64 -12.07 1.10
CA PRO A 10 -17.64 -12.11 0.03
C PRO A 10 -17.65 -10.83 -0.82
N PHE A 11 -17.35 -9.66 -0.24
CA PHE A 11 -17.22 -8.41 -0.99
C PHE A 11 -16.04 -8.44 -1.96
N ALA A 12 -14.88 -8.94 -1.51
CA ALA A 12 -13.72 -9.06 -2.38
C ALA A 12 -13.92 -10.14 -3.46
N ARG A 13 -14.75 -11.17 -3.22
CA ARG A 13 -15.16 -12.13 -4.26
C ARG A 13 -16.00 -11.48 -5.35
N ILE A 14 -16.95 -10.61 -4.98
CA ILE A 14 -17.74 -9.85 -5.96
C ILE A 14 -16.84 -8.90 -6.75
N ALA A 15 -15.95 -8.18 -6.07
CA ALA A 15 -14.97 -7.31 -6.70
C ALA A 15 -14.09 -8.06 -7.71
N ARG A 16 -13.67 -9.29 -7.38
CA ARG A 16 -12.93 -10.19 -8.28
C ARG A 16 -13.68 -10.48 -9.58
N LEU A 17 -14.98 -10.74 -9.48
CA LEU A 17 -15.83 -10.99 -10.66
C LEU A 17 -15.97 -9.73 -11.52
N VAL A 18 -16.09 -8.56 -10.90
CA VAL A 18 -16.25 -7.27 -11.59
C VAL A 18 -14.95 -6.84 -12.27
N LEU A 19 -13.81 -6.97 -11.59
CA LEU A 19 -12.50 -6.56 -12.11
C LEU A 19 -11.86 -7.62 -13.03
N LYS A 20 -12.43 -8.83 -13.11
CA LYS A 20 -11.88 -9.98 -13.85
C LYS A 20 -10.41 -10.32 -13.52
N SER A 21 -9.93 -9.90 -12.34
CA SER A 21 -8.56 -10.14 -11.88
C SER A 21 -8.48 -11.32 -10.93
N SER A 22 -7.38 -12.06 -10.96
CA SER A 22 -7.18 -13.21 -10.05
C SER A 22 -6.95 -12.78 -8.61
N ASN A 23 -6.28 -11.65 -8.42
CA ASN A 23 -5.94 -11.08 -7.12
C ASN A 23 -6.57 -9.71 -7.00
N VAL A 24 -7.34 -9.48 -5.95
CA VAL A 24 -8.03 -8.21 -5.69
C VAL A 24 -7.91 -7.86 -4.22
N ALA A 25 -7.57 -6.60 -3.97
CA ALA A 25 -7.70 -5.96 -2.69
C ALA A 25 -8.75 -4.85 -2.83
N MET A 26 -9.56 -4.68 -1.79
CA MET A 26 -10.60 -3.66 -1.74
C MET A 26 -10.65 -3.08 -0.34
N VAL A 27 -10.68 -1.76 -0.24
CA VAL A 27 -10.90 -1.07 1.03
C VAL A 27 -12.36 -0.73 1.22
N LEU A 28 -12.88 -1.08 2.40
CA LEU A 28 -14.16 -0.61 2.91
C LEU A 28 -13.94 0.06 4.26
N GLY A 29 -13.85 1.38 4.26
CA GLY A 29 -13.59 2.19 5.45
C GLY A 29 -12.18 2.01 5.99
N LYS A 30 -12.03 1.17 7.02
CA LYS A 30 -10.74 0.83 7.66
C LYS A 30 -10.33 -0.62 7.49
N THR A 31 -11.11 -1.37 6.70
CA THR A 31 -10.91 -2.80 6.49
C THR A 31 -10.48 -3.04 5.05
N ILE A 32 -9.38 -3.76 4.90
CA ILE A 32 -8.87 -4.24 3.62
C ILE A 32 -9.38 -5.65 3.42
N HIS A 33 -10.16 -5.87 2.38
CA HIS A 33 -10.73 -7.15 1.99
C HIS A 33 -9.90 -7.72 0.85
N LEU A 34 -9.24 -8.85 1.09
CA LEU A 34 -8.41 -9.54 0.11
C LEU A 34 -9.17 -10.72 -0.51
N SER A 35 -9.00 -10.94 -1.81
CA SER A 35 -9.50 -12.11 -2.52
C SER A 35 -8.44 -12.60 -3.52
N GLY A 36 -8.08 -13.88 -3.45
CA GLY A 36 -7.07 -14.50 -4.31
C GLY A 36 -5.62 -14.30 -3.86
N VAL A 37 -5.37 -13.40 -2.90
CA VAL A 37 -4.04 -13.15 -2.31
C VAL A 37 -4.07 -13.35 -0.79
N LYS A 38 -2.99 -13.93 -0.25
CA LYS A 38 -2.76 -14.04 1.20
C LYS A 38 -2.18 -12.74 1.75
N ARG A 39 -2.41 -12.46 3.03
CA ARG A 39 -1.88 -11.30 3.74
C ARG A 39 -0.37 -11.15 3.60
N ASP A 40 0.41 -12.22 3.73
CA ASP A 40 1.87 -12.16 3.59
C ASP A 40 2.31 -11.71 2.19
N GLY A 41 1.63 -12.18 1.15
CA GLY A 41 1.91 -11.77 -0.23
C GLY A 41 1.58 -10.29 -0.45
N PHE A 42 0.44 -9.85 0.06
CA PHE A 42 0.04 -8.44 0.03
C PHE A 42 1.02 -7.55 0.79
N LEU A 43 1.46 -7.95 1.99
CA LEU A 43 2.36 -7.15 2.81
C LEU A 43 3.77 -7.04 2.25
N LYS A 44 4.23 -8.03 1.46
CA LYS A 44 5.51 -7.97 0.74
C LYS A 44 5.51 -6.89 -0.33
N ASP A 45 4.37 -6.65 -0.96
CA ASP A 45 4.22 -5.61 -1.99
C ASP A 45 3.89 -4.25 -1.35
N ARG A 46 4.95 -3.50 -0.99
CA ARG A 46 4.80 -2.18 -0.36
C ARG A 46 4.05 -1.18 -1.22
N GLY A 47 4.18 -1.27 -2.55
CA GLY A 47 3.45 -0.41 -3.47
C GLY A 47 1.95 -0.69 -3.40
N TRP A 48 1.57 -1.97 -3.41
CA TRP A 48 0.19 -2.37 -3.25
C TRP A 48 -0.37 -1.99 -1.87
N VAL A 49 0.38 -2.19 -0.79
CA VAL A 49 -0.05 -1.73 0.54
C VAL A 49 -0.26 -0.22 0.57
N ALA A 50 0.65 0.57 -0.01
CA ALA A 50 0.53 2.03 -0.06
C ALA A 50 -0.69 2.49 -0.86
N HIS A 51 -1.04 1.79 -1.94
CA HIS A 51 -2.27 2.00 -2.71
C HIS A 51 -3.52 1.82 -1.84
N GLU A 52 -3.65 0.68 -1.13
CA GLU A 52 -4.81 0.44 -0.27
C GLU A 52 -4.84 1.41 0.94
N LEU A 53 -3.69 1.77 1.50
CA LEU A 53 -3.61 2.76 2.58
C LEU A 53 -4.10 4.14 2.12
N CYS A 54 -3.84 4.52 0.87
CA CYS A 54 -4.38 5.75 0.29
C CYS A 54 -5.91 5.72 0.30
N HIS A 55 -6.54 4.62 -0.12
CA HIS A 55 -7.99 4.48 -0.01
C HIS A 55 -8.49 4.58 1.42
N ILE A 56 -7.84 3.94 2.40
CA ILE A 56 -8.22 4.07 3.82
C ILE A 56 -8.19 5.54 4.25
N ARG A 57 -7.17 6.29 3.83
CA ARG A 57 -7.07 7.73 4.12
C ARG A 57 -8.20 8.50 3.46
N GLN A 58 -8.49 8.28 2.18
CA GLN A 58 -9.59 8.93 1.47
C GLN A 58 -10.94 8.64 2.15
N PHE A 59 -11.15 7.40 2.61
CA PHE A 59 -12.30 6.98 3.40
C PHE A 59 -12.40 7.70 4.75
N GLN A 60 -11.28 7.96 5.42
CA GLN A 60 -11.24 8.72 6.67
C GLN A 60 -11.51 10.21 6.45
N GLU A 61 -10.97 10.78 5.37
CA GLU A 61 -11.14 12.20 5.04
C GLU A 61 -12.57 12.52 4.57
N HIS A 62 -13.17 11.66 3.74
CA HIS A 62 -14.48 11.90 3.15
C HIS A 62 -15.63 11.22 3.92
N GLY A 63 -15.33 10.22 4.75
CA GLY A 63 -16.32 9.38 5.42
C GLY A 63 -16.83 8.23 4.54
N TYR A 64 -17.34 7.18 5.19
CA TYR A 64 -17.64 5.89 4.56
C TYR A 64 -18.59 5.98 3.35
N LEU A 65 -19.84 6.39 3.58
CA LEU A 65 -20.87 6.41 2.53
C LEU A 65 -20.63 7.50 1.49
N ARG A 66 -20.15 8.66 1.95
CA ARG A 66 -19.87 9.81 1.09
C ARG A 66 -18.74 9.49 0.11
N PHE A 67 -17.68 8.82 0.56
CA PHE A 67 -16.59 8.40 -0.33
C PHE A 67 -17.07 7.42 -1.40
N LEU A 68 -17.84 6.38 -1.02
CA LEU A 68 -18.41 5.43 -1.99
C LEU A 68 -19.21 6.15 -3.09
N TRP A 69 -20.06 7.10 -2.68
CA TRP A 69 -20.88 7.85 -3.62
C TRP A 69 -20.04 8.74 -4.53
N LEU A 70 -19.07 9.48 -3.97
CA LEU A 70 -18.15 10.32 -4.75
C LEU A 70 -17.33 9.48 -5.74
N TYR A 71 -16.82 8.35 -5.28
CA TYR A 71 -16.03 7.42 -6.08
C TYR A 71 -16.87 6.83 -7.23
N LEU A 72 -18.08 6.35 -6.93
CA LEU A 72 -18.97 5.78 -7.94
C LEU A 72 -19.40 6.85 -8.95
N ARG A 73 -19.77 8.04 -8.49
CA ARG A 73 -20.14 9.17 -9.35
C ARG A 73 -18.98 9.57 -10.27
N GLU A 74 -17.77 9.68 -9.75
CA GLU A 74 -16.59 10.01 -10.55
C GLU A 74 -16.30 8.89 -11.56
N SER A 75 -16.36 7.62 -11.12
CA SER A 75 -16.17 6.46 -11.99
C SER A 75 -17.21 6.38 -13.10
N MET A 76 -18.47 6.74 -12.85
CA MET A 76 -19.49 6.83 -13.90
C MET A 76 -19.25 7.98 -14.88
N ARG A 77 -18.61 9.06 -14.43
CA ARG A 77 -18.35 10.25 -15.25
C ARG A 77 -17.11 10.12 -16.14
N VAL A 78 -16.01 9.60 -15.59
CA VAL A 78 -14.70 9.55 -16.28
C VAL A 78 -14.14 8.14 -16.44
N GLY A 79 -14.84 7.13 -15.91
CA GLY A 79 -14.37 5.74 -15.89
C GLY A 79 -13.47 5.42 -14.69
N TYR A 80 -13.23 4.13 -14.48
CA TYR A 80 -12.36 3.63 -13.41
C TYR A 80 -10.90 4.13 -13.54
N TRP A 81 -10.33 4.05 -14.75
CA TRP A 81 -8.92 4.38 -14.98
C TRP A 81 -8.55 5.84 -14.73
N ASN A 82 -9.48 6.75 -15.04
CA ASN A 82 -9.29 8.20 -14.92
C ASN A 82 -9.90 8.79 -13.64
N ASN A 83 -10.41 7.93 -12.75
CA ASN A 83 -10.92 8.37 -11.46
C ASN A 83 -9.75 8.95 -10.65
N LYS A 84 -9.89 10.22 -10.22
CA LYS A 84 -8.86 10.92 -9.44
C LYS A 84 -8.42 10.15 -8.19
N TYR A 85 -9.35 9.42 -7.56
CA TYR A 85 -9.06 8.64 -6.35
C TYR A 85 -8.17 7.43 -6.65
N GLU A 86 -8.37 6.78 -7.80
CA GLU A 86 -7.52 5.69 -8.30
C GLU A 86 -6.15 6.21 -8.74
N VAL A 87 -6.10 7.38 -9.37
CA VAL A 87 -4.85 8.02 -9.79
C VAL A 87 -4.00 8.35 -8.57
N GLU A 88 -4.59 8.94 -7.54
CA GLU A 88 -3.89 9.24 -6.28
C GLU A 88 -3.35 7.97 -5.61
N ALA A 89 -4.18 6.93 -5.52
CA ALA A 89 -3.76 5.65 -4.95
C ALA A 89 -2.64 4.99 -5.77
N ARG A 90 -2.67 5.11 -7.11
CA ARG A 90 -1.60 4.61 -7.99
C ARG A 90 -0.29 5.37 -7.79
N ILE A 91 -0.34 6.70 -7.63
CA ILE A 91 0.84 7.52 -7.33
C ILE A 91 1.42 7.14 -5.96
N ALA A 92 0.56 6.94 -4.96
CA ALA A 92 0.98 6.47 -3.63
C ALA A 92 1.66 5.09 -3.70
N GLY A 93 1.10 4.18 -4.50
CA GLY A 93 1.70 2.86 -4.72
C GLY A 93 3.06 2.92 -5.39
N LEU A 94 3.19 3.67 -6.48
CA LEU A 94 4.47 3.87 -7.18
C LEU A 94 5.53 4.52 -6.27
N LYS A 95 5.12 5.44 -5.39
CA LYS A 95 6.01 6.05 -4.42
C LYS A 95 6.52 5.01 -3.40
N GLY A 96 5.61 4.21 -2.85
CA GLY A 96 5.99 3.14 -1.90
C GLY A 96 6.93 2.09 -2.51
N GLU A 97 6.74 1.77 -3.79
CA GLU A 97 7.63 0.85 -4.53
C GLU A 97 9.01 1.48 -4.79
N ARG A 98 9.06 2.76 -5.21
CA ARG A 98 10.33 3.49 -5.39
C ARG A 98 11.13 3.65 -4.11
N ASP A 99 10.46 3.97 -3.00
CA ASP A 99 11.12 4.12 -1.70
C ASP A 99 11.78 2.79 -1.27
N MET A 100 11.16 1.64 -1.59
CA MET A 100 11.74 0.32 -1.38
C MET A 100 12.97 0.07 -2.26
N LEU A 101 12.89 0.38 -3.56
CA LEU A 101 14.04 0.25 -4.48
C LEU A 101 15.23 1.13 -4.05
N ILE A 102 14.96 2.34 -3.54
CA ILE A 102 15.99 3.23 -2.99
C ILE A 102 16.59 2.64 -1.72
N ALA A 103 15.78 2.11 -0.81
CA ALA A 103 16.26 1.48 0.42
C ALA A 103 17.11 0.23 0.14
N GLU A 104 16.69 -0.62 -0.80
CA GLU A 104 17.46 -1.81 -1.21
C GLU A 104 18.78 -1.43 -1.86
N LYS A 105 18.79 -0.39 -2.70
CA LYS A 105 20.01 0.15 -3.31
C LYS A 105 20.95 0.78 -2.27
N ALA A 106 20.41 1.44 -1.26
CA ALA A 106 21.19 2.00 -0.15
C ALA A 106 21.83 0.88 0.68
N ASP A 107 21.09 -0.17 1.01
CA ASP A 107 21.56 -1.33 1.78
C ASP A 107 22.66 -2.10 1.03
N SER A 108 22.49 -2.31 -0.28
CA SER A 108 23.50 -2.97 -1.13
C SER A 108 24.73 -2.11 -1.45
N SER A 109 24.70 -0.81 -1.17
CA SER A 109 25.84 0.10 -1.31
C SER A 109 26.68 0.27 -0.04
N ILE A 110 26.25 -0.31 1.09
CA ILE A 110 27.01 -0.32 2.34
C ILE A 110 27.93 -1.55 2.33
N ASN A 111 29.19 -1.34 1.99
CA ASN A 111 30.24 -2.35 2.14
C ASN A 111 30.66 -2.38 3.63
N PRO A 112 30.56 -3.50 4.38
CA PRO A 112 30.78 -3.53 5.84
C PRO A 112 32.21 -3.26 6.35
N THR A 113 33.14 -2.79 5.50
CA THR A 113 34.59 -2.88 5.77
C THR A 113 35.25 -1.59 6.23
N GLU A 114 34.53 -0.48 6.46
CA GLU A 114 35.15 0.77 6.94
C GLU A 114 34.53 1.30 8.23
N LEU A 115 34.43 0.44 9.25
CA LEU A 115 34.43 0.94 10.64
C LEU A 115 35.89 1.08 11.08
N PRO A 116 36.44 2.30 11.24
CA PRO A 116 37.69 2.44 11.96
C PRO A 116 37.42 1.99 13.40
N ILE A 117 38.05 0.90 13.79
CA ILE A 117 38.14 0.48 15.18
C ILE A 117 38.69 1.69 15.95
N PRO A 118 38.01 2.22 16.98
CA PRO A 118 38.61 3.21 17.84
C PRO A 118 39.83 2.55 18.50
N ALA A 119 41.02 2.97 18.10
CA ALA A 119 42.25 2.53 18.73
C ALA A 119 42.16 2.91 20.22
N ASP A 120 42.30 1.91 21.09
CA ASP A 120 42.42 2.05 22.53
C ASP A 120 43.40 3.19 22.88
N VAL A 121 42.86 4.31 23.34
CA VAL A 121 43.66 5.32 24.03
C VAL A 121 43.97 4.73 25.40
N LYS A 122 45.18 4.17 25.52
CA LYS A 122 45.81 3.80 26.79
C LYS A 122 45.57 4.90 27.83
N LYS A 123 44.92 4.54 28.93
CA LYS A 123 45.07 5.26 30.20
C LYS A 123 46.49 5.02 30.69
N GLU A 124 47.35 6.02 30.57
CA GLU A 124 48.55 6.08 31.39
C GLU A 124 48.20 6.68 32.76
N VAL A 125 48.85 6.11 33.77
CA VAL A 125 48.67 6.27 35.22
C VAL A 125 49.39 7.52 35.71
#